data_AF-A0A397FTV4-F1
#
_entry.id   AF-A0A397FTV4-F1
#
_cell.length_a   1.000
_cell.length_b   1.000
_cell.length_c   1.000
_cell.angle_alpha   90.00
_cell.angle_beta   90.00
_cell.angle_gamma   90.00
#
_symmetry.space_group_name_H-M   'P 1'
#
loop_
_entity.id
_entity.type
_entity.pdbx_description
1 polymer ?
#
loop_
_entity_poly.entity_id
_entity_poly.type
_entity_poly.pdbx_seq_one_letter_code
_entity_poly.pdbx_strand_id
1 'polypeptide(L)'
;MEGSWADVAKVLSRPVRREDRQSVNARMEAYLTLNELVEEPDTTARMDAISAVLPLLVRAIQMDLHESTDAVPMCLRAVSYFMYHEHIASLFSLEMVQSTVDTIIHVLHNTTDQVHIRLLYPFIRLLWIHACP
;
A
#
# COMPACT_ATOMS: atom_id res chain seq x y z
N MET A 1 -10.71 -5.99 17.54
CA MET A 1 -11.05 -4.63 17.11
C MET A 1 -11.44 -4.74 15.65
N GLU A 2 -12.67 -4.40 15.30
CA GLU A 2 -13.06 -4.30 13.88
C GLU A 2 -12.33 -3.09 13.30
N GLY A 3 -11.21 -3.32 12.61
CA GLY A 3 -10.49 -2.27 11.91
C GLY A 3 -11.31 -1.83 10.70
N SER A 4 -11.92 -0.66 10.73
CA SER A 4 -12.56 -0.11 9.54
C SER A 4 -11.49 0.44 8.58
N TRP A 5 -11.67 0.23 7.27
CA TRP A 5 -10.84 0.85 6.22
C TRP A 5 -10.69 2.37 6.41
N ALA A 6 -11.72 3.04 6.92
CA ALA A 6 -11.71 4.46 7.23
C ALA A 6 -10.82 4.81 8.43
N ASP A 7 -10.77 3.96 9.46
CA ASP A 7 -9.93 4.18 10.64
C ASP A 7 -8.44 3.99 10.28
N VAL A 8 -8.13 2.97 9.47
CA VAL A 8 -6.79 2.75 8.93
C VAL A 8 -6.36 3.95 8.07
N ALA A 9 -7.20 4.39 7.13
CA ALA A 9 -6.90 5.55 6.29
C ALA A 9 -6.71 6.83 7.12
N LYS A 10 -7.47 7.01 8.20
CA LYS A 10 -7.32 8.15 9.11
C LYS A 10 -6.01 8.12 9.89
N VAL A 11 -5.52 6.96 10.28
CA VAL A 11 -4.22 6.84 10.97
C VAL A 11 -3.07 7.04 9.97
N LEU A 12 -3.14 6.42 8.79
CA LEU A 12 -2.11 6.52 7.76
C LEU A 12 -2.02 7.92 7.12
N SER A 13 -3.12 8.67 7.06
CA SER A 13 -3.11 10.06 6.55
C SER A 13 -2.50 11.07 7.52
N ARG A 14 -2.20 10.69 8.77
CA ARG A 14 -1.55 11.60 9.73
C ARG A 14 -0.06 11.73 9.42
N PRO A 15 0.49 12.96 9.44
CA PRO A 15 1.93 13.15 9.29
C PRO A 15 2.67 12.49 10.45
N VAL A 16 3.66 11.67 10.11
CA VAL A 16 4.54 11.02 11.10
C VAL A 16 5.56 12.01 11.58
N ARG A 17 5.63 12.20 12.90
CA ARG A 17 6.79 12.85 13.51
C ARG A 17 7.75 11.75 13.91
N ARG A 18 8.85 11.59 13.17
CA ARG A 18 9.83 10.50 13.37
C ARG A 18 10.39 10.40 14.80
N GLU A 19 10.34 11.50 15.54
CA GLU A 19 10.78 11.57 16.95
C GLU A 19 9.73 11.01 17.94
N ASP A 20 8.48 10.87 17.51
CA ASP A 20 7.38 10.34 18.31
C ASP A 20 7.21 8.83 18.07
N ARG A 21 7.80 8.03 18.95
CA ARG A 21 7.67 6.56 18.95
C ARG A 21 6.22 6.08 18.99
N GLN A 22 5.31 6.83 19.62
CA GLN A 22 3.91 6.46 19.67
C GLN A 22 3.26 6.62 18.29
N SER A 23 3.65 7.65 17.54
CA SER A 23 3.18 7.87 16.16
C SER A 23 3.69 6.79 15.19
N VAL A 24 4.95 6.37 15.35
CA VAL A 24 5.56 5.30 14.53
C VAL A 24 4.90 3.96 14.80
N ASN A 25 4.67 3.62 16.08
CA ASN A 25 3.99 2.39 16.46
C ASN A 25 2.54 2.35 15.97
N ALA A 26 1.78 3.43 16.15
CA ALA A 26 0.40 3.51 15.67
C ALA A 26 0.30 3.36 14.15
N ARG A 27 1.29 3.87 13.41
CA ARG A 27 1.35 3.71 11.95
C ARG A 27 1.69 2.28 11.54
N MET A 28 2.60 1.63 12.24
CA MET A 28 2.93 0.23 12.04
C MET A 28 1.72 -0.68 12.31
N GLU A 29 1.01 -0.45 13.41
CA GLU A 29 -0.24 -1.15 13.73
C GLU A 29 -1.30 -0.94 12.63
N ALA A 30 -1.45 0.27 12.11
CA ALA A 30 -2.37 0.54 11.01
C ALA A 30 -2.01 -0.23 9.72
N TYR A 31 -0.72 -0.42 9.43
CA TYR A 31 -0.28 -1.25 8.30
C TYR A 31 -0.50 -2.75 8.53
N LEU A 32 -0.36 -3.23 9.76
CA LEU A 32 -0.69 -4.62 10.10
C LEU A 32 -2.20 -4.85 9.93
N THR A 33 -3.03 -3.98 10.49
CA THR A 33 -4.49 -4.03 10.30
C THR A 33 -4.88 -3.91 8.84
N LEU A 34 -4.22 -3.05 8.05
CA LEU A 34 -4.45 -2.96 6.61
C LEU A 34 -4.21 -4.30 5.92
N ASN A 35 -3.12 -5.00 6.27
CA ASN A 35 -2.81 -6.29 5.66
C ASN A 35 -3.77 -7.40 6.09
N GLU A 36 -4.21 -7.40 7.35
CA GLU A 36 -5.26 -8.31 7.83
C GLU A 36 -6.57 -8.08 7.05
N LEU A 37 -6.95 -6.82 6.89
CA LEU A 37 -8.14 -6.47 6.11
C LEU A 37 -8.01 -6.89 4.65
N VAL A 38 -6.83 -6.84 4.07
CA VAL A 38 -6.54 -7.29 2.70
C VAL A 38 -6.61 -8.82 2.54
N GLU A 39 -6.40 -9.60 3.61
CA GLU A 39 -6.48 -11.07 3.56
C GLU A 39 -7.92 -11.63 3.58
N GLU A 40 -8.88 -10.81 4.02
CA GLU A 40 -10.28 -11.19 4.06
C GLU A 40 -10.93 -11.25 2.66
N PRO A 41 -11.94 -12.13 2.45
CA PRO A 41 -12.54 -12.36 1.13
C PRO A 41 -13.22 -11.11 0.55
N ASP A 42 -13.10 -10.94 -0.77
CA ASP A 42 -13.66 -9.79 -1.46
C ASP A 42 -15.18 -9.87 -1.51
N THR A 43 -15.85 -8.88 -0.90
CA THR A 43 -17.29 -8.69 -1.01
C THR A 43 -17.56 -7.31 -1.59
N THR A 44 -18.69 -7.13 -2.27
CA THR A 44 -19.05 -5.84 -2.90
C THR A 44 -19.02 -4.68 -1.89
N ALA A 45 -19.55 -4.90 -0.68
CA ALA A 45 -19.54 -3.90 0.39
C ALA A 45 -18.13 -3.49 0.83
N ARG A 46 -17.16 -4.42 0.81
CA ARG A 46 -15.75 -4.12 1.11
C ARG A 46 -15.11 -3.34 -0.02
N MET A 47 -15.36 -3.73 -1.27
CA MET A 47 -14.84 -3.03 -2.43
C MET A 47 -15.32 -1.58 -2.47
N ASP A 48 -16.59 -1.32 -2.13
CA ASP A 48 -17.13 0.04 -2.00
C ASP A 48 -16.45 0.83 -0.87
N ALA A 49 -16.25 0.20 0.29
CA ALA A 49 -15.58 0.81 1.43
C ALA A 49 -14.11 1.16 1.13
N ILE A 50 -13.38 0.28 0.46
CA ILE A 50 -11.99 0.52 0.01
C ILE A 50 -11.97 1.65 -1.01
N SER A 51 -12.85 1.62 -2.00
CA SER A 51 -12.91 2.62 -3.08
C SER A 51 -13.06 4.05 -2.54
N ALA A 52 -13.83 4.23 -1.47
CA ALA A 52 -14.04 5.52 -0.82
C ALA A 52 -12.78 6.10 -0.16
N VAL A 53 -11.84 5.24 0.28
CA VAL A 53 -10.62 5.66 1.00
C VAL A 53 -9.34 5.41 0.23
N LEU A 54 -9.42 4.76 -0.93
CA LEU A 54 -8.29 4.35 -1.77
C LEU A 54 -7.32 5.51 -2.07
N PRO A 55 -7.77 6.72 -2.48
CA PRO A 55 -6.83 7.82 -2.78
C PRO A 55 -6.00 8.24 -1.55
N LEU A 56 -6.60 8.19 -0.36
CA LEU A 56 -5.92 8.52 0.89
C LEU A 56 -4.88 7.46 1.26
N LEU A 57 -5.23 6.18 1.10
CA LEU A 57 -4.34 5.05 1.36
C LEU A 57 -3.15 5.06 0.40
N VAL A 58 -3.39 5.22 -0.90
CA VAL A 58 -2.33 5.25 -1.92
C VAL A 58 -1.35 6.38 -1.65
N ARG A 59 -1.85 7.58 -1.33
CA ARG A 59 -0.99 8.73 -1.02
C ARG A 59 -0.13 8.50 0.23
N ALA A 60 -0.71 7.93 1.29
CA ALA A 60 0.04 7.62 2.51
C ALA A 60 1.13 6.56 2.25
N ILE A 61 0.79 5.53 1.48
CA ILE A 61 1.75 4.48 1.08
C ILE A 61 2.89 5.06 0.24
N GLN A 62 2.61 5.91 -0.74
CA GLN A 62 3.63 6.55 -1.57
C GLN A 62 4.62 7.37 -0.71
N MET A 63 4.11 8.13 0.25
CA MET A 63 4.95 8.88 1.19
C MET A 63 5.86 7.96 2.01
N ASP A 64 5.32 6.86 2.55
CA ASP A 64 6.11 5.95 3.40
C ASP A 64 7.10 5.09 2.64
N LEU A 65 6.78 4.74 1.39
CA LEU A 65 7.71 4.09 0.47
C LEU A 65 8.87 5.03 0.12
N HIS A 66 8.58 6.32 -0.13
CA HIS A 66 9.62 7.31 -0.41
C HIS A 66 10.54 7.53 0.79
N GLU A 67 9.99 7.51 2.00
CA GLU A 67 10.73 7.68 3.23
C GLU A 67 11.57 6.44 3.65
N SER A 68 11.45 5.32 2.93
CA SER A 68 12.19 4.07 3.13
C SER A 68 12.12 3.56 4.58
N THR A 69 10.89 3.40 5.06
CA THR A 69 10.59 2.97 6.44
C THR A 69 10.56 1.44 6.60
N ASP A 70 10.57 0.93 7.83
CA ASP A 70 10.34 -0.50 8.12
C ASP A 70 8.96 -1.01 7.63
N ALA A 71 8.07 -0.10 7.23
CA ALA A 71 6.75 -0.42 6.70
C ALA A 71 6.72 -0.77 5.21
N VAL A 72 7.86 -0.68 4.50
CA VAL A 72 7.94 -0.95 3.05
C VAL A 72 7.36 -2.32 2.66
N PRO A 73 7.65 -3.45 3.34
CA PRO A 73 7.06 -4.75 2.99
C PRO A 73 5.52 -4.75 3.03
N MET A 74 4.95 -4.08 4.03
CA MET A 74 3.50 -3.98 4.23
C MET A 74 2.85 -3.04 3.22
N CYS A 75 3.54 -1.94 2.88
CA CYS A 75 3.14 -1.03 1.81
C CYS A 75 3.05 -1.75 0.46
N LEU A 76 4.09 -2.50 0.10
CA LEU A 76 4.15 -3.25 -1.15
C LEU A 76 3.04 -4.29 -1.24
N ARG A 77 2.75 -4.98 -0.13
CA ARG A 77 1.68 -5.97 -0.06
C ARG A 77 0.30 -5.33 -0.30
N ALA A 78 0.01 -4.21 0.36
CA ALA A 78 -1.26 -3.50 0.18
C ALA A 78 -1.43 -2.99 -1.26
N VAL A 79 -0.39 -2.39 -1.86
CA VAL A 79 -0.43 -1.92 -3.25
C VAL A 79 -0.60 -3.09 -4.23
N SER A 80 0.04 -4.23 -3.97
CA SER A 80 -0.12 -5.43 -4.79
C SER A 80 -1.58 -5.90 -4.83
N TYR A 81 -2.25 -5.89 -3.68
CA TYR A 81 -3.67 -6.23 -3.60
C TYR A 81 -4.53 -5.23 -4.39
N PHE A 82 -4.31 -3.92 -4.21
CA PHE A 82 -5.08 -2.90 -4.93
C PHE A 82 -4.94 -3.00 -6.45
N MET A 83 -3.75 -3.37 -6.95
CA MET A 83 -3.51 -3.56 -8.38
C MET A 83 -4.00 -4.92 -8.91
N TYR A 84 -4.12 -5.94 -8.06
CA TYR A 84 -4.63 -7.25 -8.47
C TYR A 84 -6.13 -7.25 -8.75
N HIS A 85 -6.91 -6.48 -7.99
CA HIS A 85 -8.35 -6.43 -8.16
C HIS A 85 -8.75 -5.42 -9.23
N GLU A 86 -9.25 -5.90 -10.36
CA GLU A 86 -9.66 -5.09 -11.53
C GLU A 86 -10.56 -3.90 -11.16
N HIS A 87 -11.52 -4.10 -10.26
CA HIS A 87 -12.39 -3.04 -9.77
C HIS A 87 -11.61 -1.91 -9.09
N ILE A 88 -10.67 -2.24 -8.20
CA ILE A 88 -9.85 -1.25 -7.48
C ILE A 88 -8.81 -0.65 -8.44
N ALA A 89 -8.17 -1.47 -9.28
CA ALA A 89 -7.21 -1.04 -10.28
C ALA A 89 -7.79 0.00 -11.25
N SER A 90 -9.07 -0.13 -11.62
CA SER A 90 -9.76 0.84 -12.49
C SER A 90 -9.88 2.24 -11.88
N LEU A 91 -9.78 2.36 -10.56
CA LEU A 91 -9.83 3.64 -9.84
C LEU A 91 -8.47 4.35 -9.81
N PHE A 92 -7.39 3.68 -10.21
CA PHE A 92 -6.08 4.32 -10.31
C PHE A 92 -5.98 5.16 -11.58
N SER A 93 -5.63 6.44 -11.44
CA SER A 93 -5.18 7.22 -12.58
C SER A 93 -3.81 6.73 -13.04
N LEU A 94 -3.54 6.90 -14.34
CA LEU A 94 -2.24 6.55 -14.92
C LEU A 94 -1.08 7.22 -14.18
N GLU A 95 -1.26 8.47 -13.77
CA GLU A 95 -0.28 9.23 -12.97
C GLU A 95 -0.01 8.58 -11.59
N MET A 96 -1.05 8.10 -10.90
CA MET A 96 -0.88 7.40 -9.62
C MET A 96 -0.16 6.07 -9.80
N VAL A 97 -0.43 5.33 -10.88
CA VAL A 97 0.29 4.10 -11.21
C VAL A 97 1.77 4.40 -11.47
N GLN A 98 2.05 5.37 -12.33
CA GLN A 98 3.42 5.78 -12.67
C GLN A 98 4.21 6.21 -11.43
N SER A 99 3.65 7.09 -10.61
CA SER A 99 4.29 7.57 -9.37
C SER A 99 4.55 6.43 -8.38
N THR A 100 3.62 5.48 -8.26
CA THR A 100 3.79 4.30 -7.40
C THR A 100 4.90 3.39 -7.92
N VAL A 101 4.95 3.14 -9.22
CA VAL A 101 5.99 2.33 -9.87
C VAL A 101 7.36 2.99 -9.72
N ASP A 102 7.48 4.29 -9.96
CA ASP A 102 8.74 5.02 -9.80
C ASP A 102 9.26 4.95 -8.36
N THR A 103 8.35 5.10 -7.38
CA THR A 103 8.70 4.99 -5.96
C THR A 103 9.17 3.58 -5.62
N ILE A 104 8.54 2.55 -6.19
CA ILE A 104 8.93 1.15 -6.01
C ILE A 104 10.30 0.87 -6.63
N ILE A 105 10.57 1.39 -7.83
CA ILE A 105 11.89 1.30 -8.48
C ILE A 105 12.96 1.99 -7.64
N HIS A 106 12.64 3.15 -7.06
CA HIS A 106 13.56 3.86 -6.18
C HIS A 106 13.91 3.04 -4.93
N VAL A 107 12.91 2.42 -4.30
CA VAL A 107 13.11 1.50 -3.16
C VAL A 107 13.97 0.30 -3.58
N LEU A 108 13.70 -0.32 -4.73
CA LEU A 108 14.49 -1.43 -5.27
C LEU A 108 15.97 -1.08 -5.45
N HIS A 109 16.26 0.11 -5.94
CA HIS A 109 17.64 0.56 -6.15
C HIS A 109 18.37 0.88 -4.85
N ASN A 110 17.66 1.30 -3.81
CA ASN A 110 18.25 1.70 -2.53
C ASN A 110 18.27 0.58 -1.48
N THR A 111 17.51 -0.50 -1.69
CA THR A 111 17.44 -1.62 -0.75
C THR A 111 18.35 -2.77 -1.18
N THR A 112 19.35 -3.09 -0.36
CA THR A 112 20.21 -4.30 -0.47
C THR A 112 19.58 -5.56 0.12
N ASP A 113 18.38 -5.45 0.67
CA ASP A 113 17.76 -6.45 1.54
C ASP A 113 16.88 -7.44 0.73
N GLN A 114 17.24 -8.73 0.76
CA GLN A 114 16.64 -9.75 -0.11
C GLN A 114 15.14 -9.98 0.15
N VAL A 115 14.66 -9.66 1.35
CA VAL A 115 13.24 -9.78 1.72
C VAL A 115 12.36 -8.85 0.87
N HIS A 116 12.83 -7.63 0.64
CA HIS A 116 12.13 -6.64 -0.17
C HIS A 116 12.07 -7.08 -1.65
N ILE A 117 13.20 -7.57 -2.18
CA ILE A 117 13.30 -8.09 -3.55
C ILE A 117 12.32 -9.26 -3.78
N ARG A 118 12.15 -10.15 -2.78
CA ARG A 118 11.25 -11.31 -2.88
C ARG A 118 9.76 -10.93 -2.91
N LEU A 119 9.37 -9.86 -2.22
CA LEU A 119 8.01 -9.32 -2.24
C LEU A 119 7.72 -8.50 -3.50
N LEU A 120 8.75 -7.95 -4.13
CA LEU A 120 8.66 -7.15 -5.36
C LEU A 120 8.51 -7.99 -6.63
N TYR A 121 9.07 -9.21 -6.64
CA TYR A 121 8.97 -10.11 -7.79
C TYR A 121 7.51 -10.46 -8.20
N PRO A 122 6.60 -10.82 -7.29
CA PRO A 122 5.19 -11.02 -7.65
C PRO A 122 4.49 -9.72 -8.05
N PHE A 123 4.90 -8.56 -7.50
CA PHE A 123 4.35 -7.26 -7.88
C PHE A 123 4.68 -6.89 -9.34
N ILE A 124 5.95 -6.97 -9.73
CA ILE A 124 6.40 -6.71 -11.11
C ILE A 124 5.70 -7.69 -12.08
N ARG A 125 5.54 -8.95 -11.67
CA ARG A 125 4.85 -9.96 -12.47
C ARG A 125 3.37 -9.62 -12.69
N LEU A 126 2.66 -9.16 -11.67
CA LEU A 126 1.26 -8.72 -11.78
C LEU A 126 1.13 -7.46 -12.64
N LEU A 127 2.03 -6.50 -12.46
CA LEU A 127 2.06 -5.27 -13.26
C LEU A 127 2.31 -5.59 -14.74
N TRP A 128 3.20 -6.54 -15.05
CA TRP A 128 3.47 -6.99 -16.41
C TRP A 128 2.25 -7.69 -17.06
N ILE A 129 1.51 -8.50 -16.30
CA ILE A 129 0.32 -9.20 -16.79
C ILE A 129 -0.81 -8.22 -17.15
N HIS A 130 -0.96 -7.12 -16.41
CA HIS A 130 -2.02 -6.14 -16.65
C HIS A 130 -1.61 -4.95 -17.53
N ALA A 131 -0.32 -4.62 -17.65
CA ALA A 131 0.17 -3.50 -18.45
C ALA A 131 0.56 -3.89 -19.90
N CYS A 132 0.66 -5.19 -20.20
CA CYS A 132 1.00 -5.68 -21.54
C CYS A 132 -0.25 -6.33 -22.16
N PRO A 133 -0.95 -5.67 -23.11
CA PRO A 133 -2.07 -6.25 -23.83
C PRO A 133 -1.65 -7.39 -24.78
#